data_AF-A0AAU9KQM3-F1
#
_entry.id   AF-A0AAU9KQM3-F1
#
_cell.length_a   1.000
_cell.length_b   1.000
_cell.length_c   1.000
_cell.angle_alpha   90.00
_cell.angle_beta   90.00
_cell.angle_gamma   90.00
#
_symmetry.space_group_name_H-M   'P 1'
#
loop_
_entity.id
_entity.type
_entity.pdbx_description
1 polymer ?
#
loop_
_entity_poly.entity_id
_entity_poly.type
_entity_poly.pdbx_seq_one_letter_code
_entity_poly.pdbx_strand_id
1 'polypeptide(L)'
;MRYLRAKGIRKALRQFHFLCGLKAPYKVLLDGNFIAMCIQMKVDVHERVSKYLQVKPYECEFYVPRAALEELAILGEATKEAYKLAKSFKVAETYDQSEKKDEEDKPVDVSMAIQKIIGDKNDRKFVVCTQEVELRKALRLVPGVPLMYLNRSVLVFEEISHATLAIVRQEEKANMAKLDVNEKRKLEQMQDDEESEDEHAENLRLQKRRAKGPNPLSVKRPTNKKVRSKKKKH
;
A
#
# COMPACT_ATOMS: atom_id res chain seq x y z
N MET A 1 2.34 8.23 14.22
CA MET A 1 2.69 8.05 12.79
C MET A 1 2.63 6.60 12.27
N ARG A 2 3.14 5.57 12.98
CA ARG A 2 3.05 4.16 12.51
C ARG A 2 1.62 3.59 12.52
N TYR A 3 0.84 3.87 13.57
CA TYR A 3 -0.55 3.42 13.70
C TYR A 3 -1.46 3.97 12.59
N LEU A 4 -1.36 5.27 12.29
CA LEU A 4 -2.18 5.91 11.24
C LEU A 4 -1.93 5.29 9.87
N ARG A 5 -0.67 4.97 9.53
CA ARG A 5 -0.33 4.27 8.29
C ARG A 5 -0.93 2.87 8.24
N ALA A 6 -0.80 2.08 9.31
CA ALA A 6 -1.43 0.75 9.37
C ALA A 6 -2.96 0.82 9.23
N LYS A 7 -3.60 1.83 9.83
CA LYS A 7 -5.04 2.08 9.65
C LYS A 7 -5.38 2.41 8.19
N GLY A 8 -4.62 3.31 7.55
CA GLY A 8 -4.79 3.66 6.14
C GLY A 8 -4.66 2.46 5.22
N ILE A 9 -3.60 1.65 5.40
CA ILE A 9 -3.40 0.43 4.62
C ILE A 9 -4.53 -0.57 4.85
N ARG A 10 -5.04 -0.70 6.08
CA ARG A 10 -6.17 -1.61 6.37
C ARG A 10 -7.43 -1.18 5.62
N LYS A 11 -7.69 0.13 5.55
CA LYS A 11 -8.81 0.69 4.79
C LYS A 11 -8.63 0.40 3.29
N ALA A 12 -7.45 0.65 2.75
CA ALA A 12 -7.15 0.39 1.34
C ALA A 12 -7.24 -1.11 0.98
N LEU A 13 -6.70 -2.01 1.79
CA LEU A 13 -6.81 -3.47 1.58
C LEU A 13 -8.27 -3.94 1.63
N ARG A 14 -9.08 -3.40 2.55
CA ARG A 14 -10.51 -3.71 2.61
C ARG A 14 -11.23 -3.26 1.34
N GLN A 15 -10.89 -2.09 0.81
CA GLN A 15 -11.44 -1.61 -0.45
C GLN A 15 -11.00 -2.51 -1.62
N PHE A 16 -9.71 -2.85 -1.76
CA PHE A 16 -9.26 -3.80 -2.79
C PHE A 16 -9.91 -5.19 -2.65
N HIS A 17 -10.18 -5.63 -1.43
CA HIS A 17 -10.92 -6.85 -1.16
C HIS A 17 -12.36 -6.79 -1.67
N PHE A 18 -13.07 -5.71 -1.36
CA PHE A 18 -14.47 -5.56 -1.74
C PHE A 18 -14.62 -5.33 -3.25
N LEU A 19 -13.77 -4.48 -3.82
CA LEU A 19 -13.88 -4.00 -5.20
C LEU A 19 -13.25 -4.96 -6.21
N CYS A 20 -12.10 -5.55 -5.87
CA CYS A 20 -11.33 -6.39 -6.80
C CYS A 20 -11.30 -7.85 -6.36
N GLY A 21 -11.90 -8.18 -5.21
CA GLY A 21 -11.87 -9.52 -4.64
C GLY A 21 -10.45 -9.96 -4.24
N LEU A 22 -9.57 -9.02 -3.89
CA LEU A 22 -8.22 -9.32 -3.43
C LEU A 22 -8.27 -9.98 -2.04
N LYS A 23 -7.74 -11.21 -1.92
CA LYS A 23 -7.81 -12.03 -0.71
C LYS A 23 -6.46 -12.68 -0.44
N ALA A 24 -6.20 -12.99 0.83
CA ALA A 24 -5.10 -13.87 1.19
C ALA A 24 -5.37 -15.30 0.66
N PRO A 25 -4.35 -16.05 0.22
CA PRO A 25 -2.94 -15.66 0.16
C PRO A 25 -2.66 -14.62 -0.94
N TYR A 26 -1.95 -13.54 -0.59
CA TYR A 26 -1.65 -12.47 -1.52
C TYR A 26 -0.52 -12.88 -2.45
N LYS A 27 -0.76 -12.76 -3.76
CA LYS A 27 0.26 -12.96 -4.78
C LYS A 27 1.01 -11.65 -5.01
N VAL A 28 2.27 -11.59 -4.60
CA VAL A 28 3.09 -10.39 -4.68
C VAL A 28 4.09 -10.54 -5.82
N LEU A 29 3.98 -9.71 -6.86
CA LEU A 29 4.93 -9.64 -7.95
C LEU A 29 6.04 -8.64 -7.59
N LEU A 30 7.28 -9.13 -7.55
CA LEU A 30 8.47 -8.37 -7.18
C LEU A 30 9.28 -8.04 -8.43
N ASP A 31 9.63 -6.76 -8.56
CA ASP A 31 10.56 -6.24 -9.55
C ASP A 31 12.03 -6.43 -9.10
N GLY A 32 12.97 -6.61 -10.03
CA GLY A 32 14.38 -6.82 -9.73
C GLY A 32 14.99 -5.62 -9.00
N ASN A 33 14.65 -4.40 -9.45
CA ASN A 33 15.06 -3.14 -8.83
C ASN A 33 14.53 -3.00 -7.39
N PHE A 34 13.32 -3.49 -7.14
CA PHE A 34 12.75 -3.49 -5.79
C PHE A 34 13.53 -4.40 -4.85
N ILE A 35 13.87 -5.62 -5.29
CA ILE A 35 14.65 -6.58 -4.50
C ILE A 35 16.05 -6.03 -4.21
N ALA A 36 16.71 -5.47 -5.23
CA ALA A 36 18.03 -4.85 -5.07
C ALA A 36 18.00 -3.72 -4.03
N MET A 37 17.00 -2.84 -4.09
CA MET A 37 16.89 -1.73 -3.13
C MET A 37 16.53 -2.22 -1.72
N CYS A 38 15.73 -3.28 -1.58
CA CYS A 38 15.47 -3.92 -0.30
C CYS A 38 16.75 -4.42 0.36
N ILE A 39 17.64 -5.06 -0.39
CA ILE A 39 18.94 -5.55 0.12
C ILE A 39 19.84 -4.37 0.51
N GLN A 40 19.97 -3.38 -0.37
CA GLN A 40 20.76 -2.18 -0.10
C GLN A 40 20.33 -1.50 1.21
N MET A 41 19.02 -1.44 1.46
CA MET A 41 18.44 -0.80 2.64
C MET A 41 18.24 -1.76 3.83
N LYS A 42 18.74 -3.00 3.73
CA LYS A 42 18.65 -4.07 4.75
C LYS A 42 17.22 -4.32 5.21
N VAL A 43 16.29 -4.35 4.27
CA VAL A 43 14.87 -4.63 4.49
C VAL A 43 14.57 -6.05 4.03
N ASP A 44 14.18 -6.90 4.97
CA ASP A 44 13.65 -8.23 4.65
C ASP A 44 12.30 -8.10 3.92
N VAL A 45 12.25 -8.63 2.69
CA VAL A 45 11.07 -8.60 1.82
C VAL A 45 9.91 -9.39 2.42
N HIS A 46 10.17 -10.62 2.89
CA HIS A 46 9.12 -11.49 3.46
C HIS A 46 8.49 -10.83 4.67
N GLU A 47 9.33 -10.39 5.62
CA GLU A 47 8.82 -9.83 6.87
C GLU A 47 8.14 -8.47 6.63
N ARG A 48 8.73 -7.61 5.80
CA ARG A 48 8.24 -6.25 5.62
C ARG A 48 6.95 -6.20 4.80
N VAL A 49 6.88 -6.93 3.69
CA VAL A 49 5.70 -6.91 2.82
C VAL A 49 4.50 -7.52 3.56
N SER A 50 4.67 -8.67 4.23
CA SER A 50 3.58 -9.30 4.98
C SER A 50 3.06 -8.43 6.13
N LYS A 51 3.94 -7.70 6.83
CA LYS A 51 3.53 -6.70 7.84
C LYS A 51 2.66 -5.58 7.26
N TYR A 52 2.96 -5.12 6.04
CA TYR A 52 2.16 -4.08 5.36
C TYR A 52 0.82 -4.64 4.87
N LEU A 53 0.83 -5.86 4.33
CA LEU A 53 -0.39 -6.58 3.94
C LEU A 53 -1.21 -7.08 5.14
N GLN A 54 -0.71 -6.88 6.37
CA GLN A 54 -1.38 -7.22 7.64
C GLN A 54 -1.75 -8.70 7.76
N VAL A 55 -0.89 -9.55 7.20
CA VAL A 55 -1.02 -11.00 7.20
C VAL A 55 0.25 -11.65 7.71
N LYS A 56 0.18 -12.95 7.97
CA LYS A 56 1.36 -13.72 8.36
C LYS A 56 2.22 -14.02 7.12
N PRO A 57 3.54 -14.24 7.28
CA PRO A 57 4.44 -14.44 6.14
C PRO A 57 4.06 -15.57 5.18
N TYR A 58 3.45 -16.65 5.69
CA TYR A 58 3.01 -17.79 4.87
C TYR A 58 1.75 -17.52 4.03
N GLU A 59 1.06 -16.41 4.28
CA GLU A 59 -0.11 -15.95 3.51
C GLU A 59 0.29 -14.99 2.39
N CYS A 60 1.59 -14.87 2.11
CA CYS A 60 2.14 -14.13 0.98
C CYS A 60 2.92 -15.07 0.07
N GLU A 61 2.52 -15.13 -1.19
CA GLU A 61 3.24 -15.83 -2.24
C GLU A 61 3.99 -14.82 -3.08
N PHE A 62 5.32 -14.90 -3.06
CA PHE A 62 6.19 -13.99 -3.79
C PHE A 62 6.54 -14.57 -5.16
N TYR A 63 6.41 -13.73 -6.18
CA TYR A 63 6.68 -14.04 -7.56
C TYR A 63 7.68 -13.05 -8.15
N VAL A 64 8.54 -13.51 -9.03
CA VAL A 64 9.49 -12.68 -9.79
C VAL A 64 9.32 -12.99 -11.28
N PRO A 65 9.21 -11.97 -12.16
CA PRO A 65 9.22 -12.18 -13.61
C PRO A 65 10.54 -12.82 -14.06
N ARG A 66 10.47 -13.70 -15.07
CA ARG A 66 11.67 -14.31 -15.65
C ARG A 66 12.66 -13.26 -16.20
N ALA A 67 12.15 -12.24 -16.88
CA ALA A 67 12.96 -11.13 -17.40
C ALA A 67 13.75 -10.42 -16.28
N ALA A 68 13.17 -10.24 -15.10
CA ALA A 68 13.86 -9.64 -13.95
C ALA A 68 14.98 -10.54 -13.41
N LEU A 69 14.85 -11.86 -13.47
CA LEU A 69 15.92 -12.78 -13.09
C LEU A 69 17.09 -12.73 -14.07
N GLU A 70 16.79 -12.65 -15.37
CA GLU A 70 17.79 -12.54 -16.44
C GLU A 70 18.53 -11.19 -16.36
N GLU A 71 17.82 -10.09 -16.15
CA GLU A 71 18.43 -8.76 -15.92
C GLU A 71 19.36 -8.76 -14.70
N LEU A 72 18.90 -9.29 -13.56
CA LEU A 72 19.71 -9.38 -12.34
C LEU A 72 20.95 -10.27 -12.53
N ALA A 73 20.89 -11.27 -13.41
CA ALA A 73 22.03 -12.12 -13.74
C ALA A 73 23.06 -11.38 -14.60
N ILE A 74 22.61 -10.55 -15.54
CA ILE A 74 23.47 -9.71 -16.41
C ILE A 74 24.22 -8.65 -15.60
N LEU A 75 23.54 -8.02 -14.63
CA LEU A 75 24.12 -7.02 -13.73
C LEU A 75 25.24 -7.58 -12.82
N GLY A 76 25.35 -8.90 -12.69
CA GLY A 76 26.53 -9.57 -12.14
C GLY A 76 26.77 -9.34 -10.64
N GLU A 77 27.98 -8.92 -10.28
CA GLU A 77 28.44 -8.90 -8.88
C GLU A 77 27.68 -7.91 -7.99
N ALA A 78 27.26 -6.76 -8.53
CA ALA A 78 26.55 -5.72 -7.77
C ALA A 78 25.18 -6.21 -7.25
N THR A 79 24.52 -7.10 -7.99
CA THR A 79 23.18 -7.62 -7.70
C THR A 79 23.19 -9.09 -7.29
N LYS A 80 24.36 -9.68 -6.99
CA LYS A 80 24.50 -11.11 -6.68
C LYS A 80 23.61 -11.58 -5.53
N GLU A 81 23.49 -10.76 -4.48
CA GLU A 81 22.60 -11.04 -3.36
C GLU A 81 21.13 -10.95 -3.76
N ALA A 82 20.78 -9.94 -4.57
CA ALA A 82 19.44 -9.77 -5.12
C ALA A 82 19.03 -10.94 -6.00
N TYR A 83 19.93 -11.43 -6.84
CA TYR A 83 19.70 -12.61 -7.67
C TYR A 83 19.47 -13.88 -6.84
N LYS A 84 20.27 -14.10 -5.78
CA LYS A 84 20.07 -15.24 -4.86
C LYS A 84 18.70 -15.19 -4.17
N LEU A 85 18.29 -14.02 -3.70
CA LEU A 85 16.98 -13.82 -3.08
C LEU A 85 15.86 -14.00 -4.12
N ALA A 86 16.01 -13.42 -5.31
CA ALA A 86 15.03 -13.52 -6.38
C ALA A 86 14.80 -14.98 -6.82
N LYS A 87 15.86 -15.78 -6.88
CA LYS A 87 15.81 -17.22 -7.20
C LYS A 87 15.07 -18.05 -6.15
N SER A 88 14.94 -17.57 -4.91
CA SER A 88 14.17 -18.25 -3.87
C SER A 88 12.66 -18.11 -4.04
N PHE A 89 12.21 -17.13 -4.83
CA PHE A 89 10.79 -16.88 -5.09
C PHE A 89 10.27 -17.67 -6.28
N LYS A 90 8.95 -17.75 -6.43
CA LYS A 90 8.31 -18.42 -7.58
C LYS A 90 8.50 -17.58 -8.84
N VAL A 91 8.64 -18.21 -10.00
CA VAL A 91 8.70 -17.48 -11.27
C VAL A 91 7.27 -17.15 -11.71
N ALA A 92 7.00 -15.90 -12.10
CA ALA A 92 5.75 -15.51 -12.74
C ALA A 92 5.85 -15.75 -14.24
N GLU A 93 5.14 -16.76 -14.74
CA GLU A 93 5.04 -17.04 -16.18
C GLU A 93 3.82 -16.36 -16.78
N THR A 94 4.01 -15.74 -17.94
CA THR A 94 2.92 -15.32 -18.83
C THR A 94 2.33 -16.55 -19.51
N TYR A 95 0.99 -16.68 -19.55
CA TYR A 95 0.31 -17.81 -20.20
C TYR A 95 0.74 -18.04 -21.67
N ASP A 96 1.22 -17.00 -22.36
CA ASP A 96 1.65 -17.06 -23.77
C ASP A 96 2.99 -17.79 -24.02
N GLN A 97 3.81 -18.03 -23.01
CA GLN A 97 5.18 -18.54 -23.22
C GLN A 97 5.27 -20.07 -23.37
N SER A 98 4.16 -20.81 -23.22
CA SER A 98 4.15 -22.25 -23.49
C SER A 98 4.05 -22.60 -24.98
N GLU A 99 3.64 -21.66 -25.85
CA GLU A 99 3.38 -21.95 -27.28
C GLU A 99 4.23 -21.17 -28.29
N LYS A 100 4.96 -20.13 -27.88
CA LYS A 100 5.84 -19.36 -28.80
C LYS A 100 7.29 -19.39 -28.35
N LYS A 101 7.99 -20.46 -28.75
CA LYS A 101 9.45 -20.59 -28.66
C LYS A 101 10.19 -19.89 -29.81
N ASP A 102 9.47 -19.28 -30.77
CA ASP A 102 10.04 -18.97 -32.09
C ASP A 102 10.15 -17.47 -32.47
N GLU A 103 9.85 -16.52 -31.57
CA GLU A 103 10.07 -15.10 -31.85
C GLU A 103 11.18 -14.52 -30.98
N GLU A 104 12.40 -14.59 -31.53
CA GLU A 104 13.59 -13.75 -31.32
C GLU A 104 14.00 -13.37 -29.89
N ASP A 105 15.26 -13.66 -29.56
CA ASP A 105 16.07 -13.14 -28.44
C ASP A 105 16.12 -11.59 -28.40
N LYS A 106 14.97 -10.95 -28.21
CA LYS A 106 14.90 -9.53 -27.85
C LYS A 106 14.99 -9.46 -26.34
N PRO A 107 15.85 -8.59 -25.78
CA PRO A 107 15.84 -8.32 -24.36
C PRO A 107 14.44 -7.82 -24.00
N VAL A 108 13.66 -8.67 -23.34
CA VAL A 108 12.31 -8.29 -22.91
C VAL A 108 12.50 -7.29 -21.79
N ASP A 109 12.09 -6.05 -22.04
CA ASP A 109 12.01 -5.04 -21.00
C ASP A 109 11.17 -5.57 -19.84
N VAL A 110 11.75 -5.57 -18.64
CA VAL A 110 11.12 -6.08 -17.41
C VAL A 110 9.79 -5.37 -17.17
N SER A 111 9.71 -4.08 -17.49
CA SER A 111 8.50 -3.28 -17.35
C SER A 111 7.37 -3.76 -18.26
N MET A 112 7.68 -4.06 -19.52
CA MET A 112 6.71 -4.65 -20.45
C MET A 112 6.29 -6.05 -20.02
N ALA A 113 7.22 -6.87 -19.52
CA ALA A 113 6.90 -8.21 -19.00
C ALA A 113 5.93 -8.14 -17.82
N ILE A 114 6.15 -7.23 -16.86
CA ILE A 114 5.26 -7.03 -15.72
C ILE A 114 3.86 -6.59 -16.18
N GLN A 115 3.77 -5.64 -17.11
CA GLN A 115 2.49 -5.20 -17.68
C GLN A 115 1.75 -6.37 -18.35
N LYS A 116 2.46 -7.21 -19.12
CA LYS A 116 1.87 -8.40 -19.77
C LYS A 116 1.39 -9.45 -18.76
N ILE A 117 2.10 -9.65 -17.65
CA ILE A 117 1.68 -10.59 -16.58
C ILE A 117 0.39 -10.14 -15.90
N ILE A 118 0.22 -8.84 -15.71
CA ILE A 118 -0.94 -8.26 -15.02
C ILE A 118 -2.14 -8.17 -15.97
N GLY A 119 -1.91 -7.76 -17.23
CA GLY A 119 -2.95 -7.50 -18.22
C GLY A 119 -3.81 -6.29 -17.87
N ASP A 120 -4.94 -6.16 -18.56
CA ASP A 120 -5.79 -4.95 -18.48
C ASP A 120 -6.68 -4.88 -17.24
N LYS A 121 -6.90 -6.01 -16.55
CA LYS A 121 -7.84 -6.10 -15.42
C LYS A 121 -7.28 -6.77 -14.16
N ASN A 122 -6.01 -7.17 -14.17
CA ASN A 122 -5.38 -7.89 -13.06
C ASN A 122 -6.19 -9.13 -12.60
N ASP A 123 -6.59 -9.99 -13.52
CA ASP A 123 -7.45 -11.15 -13.24
C ASP A 123 -6.82 -12.11 -12.21
N ARG A 124 -5.49 -12.22 -12.23
CA ARG A 124 -4.70 -13.05 -11.31
C ARG A 124 -4.52 -12.41 -9.92
N LYS A 125 -4.91 -11.14 -9.76
CA LYS A 125 -4.93 -10.37 -8.51
C LYS A 125 -3.55 -10.21 -7.87
N PHE A 126 -2.57 -9.80 -8.67
CA PHE A 126 -1.23 -9.50 -8.18
C PHE A 126 -1.20 -8.16 -7.42
N VAL A 127 -0.43 -8.13 -6.35
CA VAL A 127 0.10 -6.92 -5.71
C VAL A 127 1.48 -6.68 -6.30
N VAL A 128 1.77 -5.49 -6.80
CA VAL A 128 3.04 -5.25 -7.52
C VAL A 128 3.97 -4.38 -6.67
N CYS A 129 5.20 -4.85 -6.51
CA CYS A 129 6.27 -4.16 -5.81
C CYS A 129 7.34 -3.73 -6.80
N THR A 130 7.38 -2.45 -7.16
CA THR A 130 8.37 -1.89 -8.11
C THR A 130 8.89 -0.54 -7.64
N GLN A 131 10.13 -0.21 -8.01
CA GLN A 131 10.68 1.13 -7.78
C GLN A 131 10.53 2.04 -9.00
N GLU A 132 10.31 1.46 -10.17
CA GLU A 132 10.25 2.22 -11.41
C GLU A 132 9.03 3.14 -11.41
N VAL A 133 9.25 4.41 -11.74
CA VAL A 133 8.18 5.42 -11.69
C VAL A 133 7.25 5.29 -12.88
N GLU A 134 7.79 4.97 -14.05
CA GLU A 134 7.04 4.86 -15.31
C GLU A 134 6.13 3.63 -15.29
N LEU A 135 6.65 2.46 -14.92
CA LEU A 135 5.84 1.27 -14.66
C LEU A 135 4.69 1.54 -13.69
N ARG A 136 4.94 2.23 -12.56
CA ARG A 136 3.86 2.57 -11.62
C ARG A 136 2.80 3.48 -12.24
N LYS A 137 3.19 4.45 -13.07
CA LYS A 137 2.23 5.30 -13.78
C LYS A 137 1.36 4.47 -14.72
N ALA A 138 1.95 3.56 -15.48
CA ALA A 138 1.23 2.66 -16.37
C ALA A 138 0.26 1.75 -15.58
N LEU A 139 0.72 1.13 -14.49
CA LEU A 139 -0.11 0.24 -13.68
C LEU A 139 -1.23 0.95 -12.91
N ARG A 140 -1.13 2.25 -12.66
CA ARG A 140 -2.26 3.03 -12.09
C ARG A 140 -3.42 3.19 -13.08
N LEU A 141 -3.16 3.10 -14.39
CA LEU A 141 -4.22 3.10 -15.40
C LEU A 141 -4.98 1.77 -15.42
N VAL A 142 -4.32 0.69 -15.00
CA VAL A 142 -4.95 -0.61 -14.85
C VAL A 142 -5.78 -0.63 -13.55
N PRO A 143 -7.08 -0.96 -13.64
CA PRO A 143 -7.92 -1.09 -12.46
C PRO A 143 -7.52 -2.30 -11.61
N GLY A 144 -7.64 -2.16 -10.30
CA GLY A 144 -7.49 -3.27 -9.35
C GLY A 144 -6.05 -3.74 -9.12
N VAL A 145 -5.04 -2.91 -9.40
CA VAL A 145 -3.62 -3.19 -9.12
C VAL A 145 -3.17 -2.44 -7.87
N PRO A 146 -2.92 -3.13 -6.75
CA PRO A 146 -2.27 -2.53 -5.59
C PRO A 146 -0.77 -2.38 -5.85
N LEU A 147 -0.25 -1.18 -5.62
CA LEU A 147 1.16 -0.85 -5.84
C LEU A 147 1.89 -0.62 -4.51
N MET A 148 3.11 -1.15 -4.43
CA MET A 148 4.02 -0.93 -3.33
C MET A 148 5.39 -0.53 -3.85
N TYR A 149 6.05 0.40 -3.16
CA TYR A 149 7.41 0.81 -3.47
C TYR A 149 8.14 1.19 -2.18
N LEU A 150 9.46 1.27 -2.24
CA LEU A 150 10.26 1.55 -1.07
C LEU A 150 10.77 2.99 -1.18
N ASN A 151 10.53 3.80 -0.16
CA ASN A 151 11.13 5.12 -0.04
C ASN A 151 12.18 5.08 1.06
N ARG A 152 13.46 5.07 0.65
CA ARG A 152 14.59 4.76 1.52
C ARG A 152 14.39 3.42 2.23
N SER A 153 14.16 3.39 3.54
CA SER A 153 13.93 2.15 4.30
C SER A 153 12.45 1.91 4.64
N VAL A 154 11.55 2.77 4.14
CA VAL A 154 10.12 2.73 4.44
C VAL A 154 9.35 2.20 3.25
N LEU A 155 8.65 1.08 3.43
CA LEU A 155 7.73 0.56 2.42
C LEU A 155 6.49 1.45 2.38
N VAL A 156 6.03 1.79 1.19
CA VAL A 156 4.86 2.61 0.94
C VAL A 156 3.87 1.76 0.16
N PHE A 157 2.63 1.70 0.64
CA PHE A 157 1.50 1.11 -0.06
C PHE A 157 0.71 2.27 -0.66
N GLU A 158 0.53 2.25 -1.97
CA GLU A 158 -0.16 3.33 -2.66
C GLU A 158 -1.67 3.29 -2.42
N GLU A 159 -2.30 4.45 -2.57
CA GLU A 159 -3.75 4.56 -2.56
C GLU A 159 -4.35 3.96 -3.83
N ILE A 160 -5.65 3.70 -3.78
CA ILE A 160 -6.37 3.12 -4.92
C ILE A 160 -6.30 4.05 -6.12
N SER A 161 -6.02 3.48 -7.28
CA SER A 161 -5.91 4.27 -8.51
C SER A 161 -7.25 4.87 -8.94
N HIS A 162 -7.20 6.02 -9.60
CA HIS A 162 -8.40 6.66 -10.17
C HIS A 162 -9.12 5.75 -11.17
N ALA A 163 -8.39 4.92 -11.92
CA ALA A 163 -8.98 3.95 -12.84
C ALA A 163 -9.84 2.92 -12.09
N THR A 164 -9.32 2.38 -10.97
CA THR A 164 -10.08 1.46 -10.12
C THR A 164 -11.34 2.12 -9.57
N LEU A 165 -11.21 3.35 -9.04
CA LEU A 165 -12.36 4.09 -8.51
C LEU A 165 -13.41 4.43 -9.59
N ALA A 166 -12.98 4.68 -10.82
CA ALA A 166 -13.89 4.99 -11.92
C ALA A 166 -14.77 3.79 -12.30
N ILE A 167 -14.17 2.59 -12.42
CA ILE A 167 -14.92 1.36 -12.71
C ILE A 167 -15.90 1.05 -11.60
N VAL A 168 -15.46 1.17 -10.36
CA VAL A 168 -16.31 0.93 -9.19
C VAL A 168 -17.51 1.87 -9.17
N ARG A 169 -17.30 3.17 -9.43
CA ARG A 169 -18.41 4.13 -9.52
C ARG A 169 -19.37 3.80 -10.67
N GLN A 170 -18.88 3.25 -11.77
CA GLN A 170 -19.73 2.82 -12.88
C GLN A 170 -20.57 1.59 -12.49
N GLU A 171 -19.95 0.60 -11.84
CA GLU A 171 -20.64 -0.59 -11.34
C GLU A 171 -21.65 -0.24 -10.25
N GLU A 172 -21.29 0.63 -9.31
CA GLU A 172 -22.19 1.16 -8.29
C GLU A 172 -23.40 1.84 -8.92
N LYS A 173 -23.20 2.74 -9.90
CA LYS A 173 -24.31 3.38 -10.62
C LYS A 173 -25.19 2.38 -11.36
N ALA A 174 -24.60 1.38 -12.00
CA ALA A 174 -25.33 0.35 -12.71
C ALA A 174 -26.14 -0.53 -11.74
N ASN A 175 -25.61 -0.79 -10.54
CA ASN A 175 -26.33 -1.50 -9.49
C ASN A 175 -27.44 -0.64 -8.90
N MET A 176 -27.17 0.64 -8.60
CA MET A 176 -28.14 1.64 -8.15
C MET A 176 -29.33 1.77 -9.10
N ALA A 177 -29.10 1.67 -10.41
CA ALA A 177 -30.15 1.69 -11.43
C ALA A 177 -31.05 0.45 -11.42
N LYS A 178 -30.62 -0.66 -10.80
CA LYS A 178 -31.39 -1.92 -10.71
C LYS A 178 -32.20 -2.05 -9.41
N LEU A 179 -31.98 -1.17 -8.43
CA LEU A 179 -32.70 -1.25 -7.16
C LEU A 179 -34.17 -0.87 -7.33
N ASP A 180 -35.01 -1.55 -6.56
CA ASP A 180 -36.42 -1.18 -6.43
C ASP A 180 -36.57 0.15 -5.67
N VAL A 181 -37.69 0.85 -5.86
CA VAL A 181 -37.97 2.16 -5.26
C VAL A 181 -37.87 2.13 -3.74
N ASN A 182 -38.33 1.03 -3.12
CA ASN A 182 -38.25 0.83 -1.67
C ASN A 182 -36.82 0.63 -1.19
N GLU A 183 -35.99 -0.07 -1.96
CA GLU A 183 -34.60 -0.29 -1.59
C GLU A 183 -33.77 0.98 -1.77
N LYS A 184 -34.04 1.74 -2.84
CA LYS A 184 -33.43 3.06 -3.05
C LYS A 184 -33.72 4.02 -1.91
N ARG A 185 -34.98 4.10 -1.46
CA ARG A 185 -35.37 4.95 -0.33
C ARG A 185 -34.70 4.56 0.99
N LYS A 186 -34.55 3.25 1.25
CA LYS A 186 -33.83 2.77 2.44
C LYS A 186 -32.34 3.11 2.39
N LEU A 187 -31.72 3.00 1.21
CA LEU A 187 -30.32 3.37 1.04
C LEU A 187 -30.08 4.87 1.24
N GLU A 188 -30.96 5.73 0.70
CA GLU A 188 -30.89 7.19 0.92
C GLU A 188 -31.00 7.51 2.42
N GLN A 189 -31.92 6.88 3.15
CA GLN A 189 -32.03 7.05 4.60
C GLN A 189 -30.77 6.62 5.36
N MET A 190 -30.15 5.50 4.99
CA MET A 190 -28.91 5.05 5.63
C MET A 190 -27.71 5.95 5.32
N GLN A 191 -27.65 6.55 4.12
CA GLN A 191 -26.60 7.51 3.76
C GLN A 191 -26.73 8.80 4.57
N ASP A 192 -27.95 9.34 4.70
CA ASP A 192 -28.21 10.52 5.52
C ASP A 192 -27.84 10.26 7.00
N ASP A 193 -28.13 9.07 7.52
CA ASP A 193 -27.76 8.66 8.87
C ASP A 193 -26.22 8.58 9.04
N GLU A 194 -25.49 7.93 8.12
CA GLU A 194 -24.01 7.86 8.18
C GLU A 194 -23.35 9.25 8.05
N GLU A 195 -23.81 10.10 7.14
CA GLU A 195 -23.29 11.47 7.00
C GLU A 195 -23.53 12.28 8.27
N SER A 196 -24.70 12.13 8.89
CA SER A 196 -25.01 12.78 10.16
C SER A 196 -24.13 12.29 11.32
N GLU A 197 -23.81 10.98 11.36
CA GLU A 197 -22.91 10.40 12.38
C GLU A 197 -21.46 10.86 12.19
N ASP A 198 -20.97 10.91 10.95
CA ASP A 198 -19.62 11.38 10.65
C ASP A 198 -19.46 12.89 10.93
N GLU A 199 -20.45 13.71 10.56
CA GLU A 199 -20.50 15.14 10.93
C GLU A 199 -20.55 15.33 12.46
N HIS A 200 -21.30 14.49 13.16
CA HIS A 200 -21.38 14.54 14.62
C HIS A 200 -20.04 14.13 15.25
N ALA A 201 -19.38 13.09 14.72
CA ALA A 201 -18.07 12.65 15.17
C ALA A 201 -16.96 13.69 14.86
N GLU A 202 -17.05 14.41 13.74
CA GLU A 202 -16.15 15.52 13.41
C GLU A 202 -16.36 16.71 14.34
N ASN A 203 -17.62 17.10 14.57
CA ASN A 203 -17.98 18.15 15.51
C ASN A 203 -17.54 17.82 16.94
N LEU A 204 -17.70 16.58 17.41
CA LEU A 204 -17.19 16.13 18.71
C LEU A 204 -15.66 16.17 18.81
N ARG A 205 -14.95 15.94 17.70
CA ARG A 205 -13.49 16.09 17.65
C ARG A 205 -13.06 17.56 17.72
N LEU A 206 -13.79 18.46 17.05
CA LEU A 206 -13.57 19.91 17.09
C LEU A 206 -13.93 20.51 18.46
N GLN A 207 -14.95 19.97 19.13
CA GLN A 207 -15.39 20.38 20.47
C GLN A 207 -14.54 19.82 21.62
N LYS A 208 -13.48 19.05 21.36
CA LYS A 208 -12.56 18.61 22.42
C LYS A 208 -12.09 19.81 23.22
N ARG A 209 -12.47 19.81 24.51
CA ARG A 209 -12.31 20.94 25.43
C ARG A 209 -10.86 21.43 25.41
N ARG A 210 -10.66 22.67 24.95
CA ARG A 210 -9.38 23.37 25.05
C ARG A 210 -8.89 23.27 26.50
N ALA A 211 -7.61 22.91 26.67
CA ALA A 211 -7.01 22.85 27.99
C ALA A 211 -7.21 24.21 28.69
N LYS A 212 -7.82 24.21 29.87
CA LYS A 212 -8.24 25.42 30.59
C LYS A 212 -7.08 26.26 31.17
N GLY A 213 -5.84 25.96 30.80
CA GLY A 213 -4.67 26.67 31.27
C GLY A 213 -3.43 26.38 30.41
N PRO A 214 -2.42 27.26 30.48
CA PRO A 214 -1.16 27.06 29.77
C PRO A 214 -0.49 25.76 30.23
N ASN A 215 0.17 25.06 29.30
CA ASN A 215 0.90 23.83 29.57
C ASN A 215 1.91 24.07 30.73
N PRO A 216 1.84 23.30 31.84
CA PRO A 216 2.70 23.52 33.02
C PRO A 216 4.20 23.36 32.74
N LEU A 217 4.58 22.77 31.62
CA LEU A 217 5.97 22.69 31.14
C LEU A 217 6.44 23.96 30.38
N SER A 218 5.52 24.81 29.94
CA SER A 218 5.79 26.07 29.24
C SER A 218 5.78 27.30 30.16
N VAL A 219 5.38 27.15 31.42
CA VAL A 219 5.47 28.23 32.41
C VAL A 219 6.90 28.30 32.91
N LYS A 220 7.61 29.40 32.57
CA LYS A 220 8.92 29.69 33.15
C LYS A 220 8.79 29.65 34.67
N ARG A 221 9.61 28.83 35.33
CA ARG A 221 9.61 28.75 36.80
C ARG A 221 9.87 30.15 37.37
N PRO A 222 9.10 30.60 38.38
CA PRO A 222 9.30 31.92 38.97
C PRO A 222 10.72 32.01 39.55
N THR A 223 11.47 33.01 39.10
CA THR A 223 12.89 33.22 39.44
C THR A 223 13.11 33.88 40.81
N ASN A 224 12.04 34.11 41.58
CA ASN A 224 12.17 34.72 42.89
C ASN A 224 12.57 33.66 43.93
N LYS A 225 13.89 33.53 44.15
CA LYS A 225 14.43 32.93 45.38
C LYS A 225 13.84 33.70 46.57
N LYS A 226 12.95 33.06 47.34
CA LYS A 226 12.59 33.55 48.67
C LYS A 226 13.85 33.53 49.54
N VAL A 227 14.54 34.66 49.64
CA VAL A 227 15.62 34.85 50.59
C VAL A 227 14.98 34.78 51.98
N ARG A 228 15.25 33.69 52.68
CA ARG A 228 14.78 33.48 54.04
C ARG A 228 15.54 34.46 54.94
N SER A 229 14.90 35.54 55.36
CA SER A 229 15.51 36.49 56.29
C SER A 229 15.85 35.78 57.60
N LYS A 230 17.08 35.98 58.10
CA LYS A 230 17.51 35.42 59.39
C LYS A 230 16.71 36.10 60.50
N LYS A 231 15.94 35.32 61.26
CA LYS A 231 15.32 35.77 62.52
C LYS A 231 16.43 36.25 63.47
N LYS A 232 16.34 37.49 63.97
CA LYS A 232 17.15 37.95 65.09
C LYS A 232 16.81 37.10 66.31
N LYS A 233 17.83 36.55 66.96
CA LYS A 233 17.71 35.92 68.27
C LYS A 233 17.54 37.05 69.31
N HIS A 234 16.47 36.97 70.08
CA HIS A 234 16.39 37.61 71.40
C HIS A 234 17.00 36.67 72.42
#